data_AF-A0A935YJ84-F1
#
_entry.id   AF-A0A935YJ84-F1
#
_cell.length_a   1.000
_cell.length_b   1.000
_cell.length_c   1.000
_cell.angle_alpha   90.00
_cell.angle_beta   90.00
_cell.angle_gamma   90.00
#
_symmetry.space_group_name_H-M   'P 1'
#
loop_
_entity.id
_entity.type
_entity.pdbx_description
1 polymer ?
#
loop_
_entity_poly.entity_id
_entity_poly.type
_entity_poly.pdbx_seq_one_letter_code
_entity_poly.pdbx_strand_id
1 'polypeptide(L)'
;MRYGPDDKFWVVVDPKAHSTLEDLMFRASLRDLELQFKGGLQIDENPTLFTDEQGAKYEAYGRMTAMRASQAILRAGRENPDTRIDRVEIYGQDGTLVFEADIPREGD
;
A
#
# COMPACT_ATOMS: atom_id res chain seq x y z
N MET A 1 23.51 2.70 -9.94
CA MET A 1 22.85 3.83 -10.65
C MET A 1 22.69 4.96 -9.65
N ARG A 2 23.07 6.20 -9.96
CA ARG A 2 23.01 7.34 -9.01
C ARG A 2 21.89 8.28 -9.46
N TYR A 3 20.84 8.40 -8.66
CA TYR A 3 19.71 9.30 -8.94
C TYR A 3 20.09 10.74 -8.57
N GLY A 4 19.96 11.65 -9.52
CA GLY A 4 20.00 13.08 -9.31
C GLY A 4 18.67 13.62 -8.75
N PRO A 5 18.66 14.86 -8.25
CA PRO A 5 17.48 15.46 -7.60
C PRO A 5 16.26 15.64 -8.51
N ASP A 6 16.48 15.65 -9.82
CA ASP A 6 15.44 15.84 -10.83
C ASP A 6 15.12 14.54 -11.61
N ASP A 7 15.86 13.46 -11.35
CA ASP A 7 15.54 12.15 -11.92
C ASP A 7 14.23 11.66 -11.35
N LYS A 8 13.41 11.09 -12.22
CA LYS A 8 12.07 10.63 -11.86
C LYS A 8 12.08 9.14 -11.51
N PHE A 9 11.32 8.80 -10.50
CA PHE A 9 11.01 7.45 -10.05
C PHE A 9 9.50 7.32 -9.84
N TRP A 10 9.05 6.08 -9.68
CA TRP A 10 7.68 5.79 -9.29
C TRP A 10 7.59 5.74 -7.78
N VAL A 11 6.51 6.29 -7.24
CA VAL A 11 6.19 6.28 -5.82
C VAL A 11 4.89 5.52 -5.66
N VAL A 12 4.87 4.59 -4.72
CA VAL A 12 3.66 3.90 -4.28
C VAL A 12 3.39 4.24 -2.82
N VAL A 13 2.16 4.62 -2.51
CA VAL A 13 1.68 4.87 -1.15
C VAL A 13 0.60 3.87 -0.76
N ASP A 14 0.33 3.77 0.54
CA ASP A 14 -0.73 2.91 1.04
C ASP A 14 -2.12 3.42 0.63
N PRO A 15 -3.04 2.52 0.24
CA PRO A 15 -4.40 2.88 -0.14
C PRO A 15 -5.22 3.35 1.06
N LYS A 16 -6.08 4.33 0.81
CA LYS A 16 -7.23 4.65 1.68
C LYS A 16 -8.47 3.94 1.17
N ALA A 17 -9.52 3.90 1.98
CA ALA A 17 -10.73 3.11 1.72
C ALA A 17 -11.39 3.33 0.34
N HIS A 18 -11.20 4.51 -0.26
CA HIS A 18 -11.76 4.89 -1.56
C HIS A 18 -10.70 5.16 -2.62
N SER A 19 -9.45 4.81 -2.36
CA SER A 19 -8.37 5.03 -3.30
C SER A 19 -8.52 4.17 -4.55
N THR A 20 -8.13 4.74 -5.67
CA THR A 20 -7.92 4.09 -6.96
C THR A 20 -6.43 3.87 -7.17
N LEU A 21 -6.06 3.06 -8.17
CA LEU A 21 -4.64 2.81 -8.47
C LEU A 21 -3.87 4.11 -8.77
N GLU A 22 -4.51 5.07 -9.41
CA GLU A 22 -3.93 6.38 -9.75
C GLU A 22 -3.67 7.25 -8.51
N ASP A 23 -4.42 7.03 -7.43
CA ASP A 23 -4.18 7.70 -6.15
C ASP A 23 -2.97 7.13 -5.40
N LEU A 24 -2.63 5.86 -5.66
CA LEU A 24 -1.52 5.17 -5.00
C LEU A 24 -0.20 5.37 -5.71
N MET A 25 -0.23 5.44 -7.04
CA MET A 25 0.96 5.34 -7.88
C MET A 25 1.14 6.60 -8.72
N PHE A 26 2.23 7.32 -8.46
CA PHE A 26 2.59 8.53 -9.19
C PHE A 26 4.08 8.60 -9.47
N ARG A 27 4.47 9.48 -10.39
CA ARG A 27 5.87 9.70 -10.76
C ARG A 27 6.35 11.01 -10.15
N ALA A 28 7.49 10.97 -9.48
CA ALA A 28 8.06 12.12 -8.79
C ALA A 28 9.59 12.13 -8.90
N SER A 29 10.21 13.31 -8.82
CA SER A 29 11.62 13.42 -8.46
C SER A 29 11.78 13.64 -6.96
N LEU A 30 13.01 13.66 -6.44
CA LEU A 30 13.26 13.96 -5.02
C LEU A 30 12.70 15.34 -4.63
N ARG A 31 12.80 16.32 -5.53
CA ARG A 31 12.23 17.66 -5.33
C ARG A 31 10.70 17.65 -5.29
N ASP A 32 10.06 16.90 -6.19
CA ASP A 32 8.59 16.77 -6.16
C ASP A 32 8.13 16.08 -4.88
N LEU A 33 8.85 15.04 -4.44
CA LEU A 33 8.52 14.30 -3.24
C LEU A 33 8.62 15.18 -1.98
N GLU A 34 9.63 16.05 -1.91
CA GLU A 34 9.71 17.07 -0.85
C GLU A 34 8.47 17.99 -0.84
N LEU A 35 7.98 18.38 -2.01
CA LEU A 35 6.74 19.16 -2.13
C LEU A 35 5.50 18.35 -1.74
N GLN A 36 5.44 17.06 -2.06
CA GLN A 36 4.35 16.18 -1.63
C GLN A 36 4.29 16.07 -0.10
N PHE A 37 5.44 15.88 0.57
CA PHE A 37 5.50 15.89 2.04
C PHE A 37 5.06 17.23 2.63
N LYS A 38 5.50 18.35 2.06
CA LYS A 38 5.02 19.70 2.45
C LYS A 38 3.52 19.89 2.19
N GLY A 39 2.99 19.24 1.16
CA GLY A 39 1.59 19.25 0.75
C GLY A 39 0.69 18.32 1.57
N GLY A 40 1.26 17.50 2.46
CA GLY A 40 0.50 16.68 3.39
C GLY A 40 0.67 15.17 3.25
N LEU A 41 1.47 14.68 2.29
CA LEU A 41 1.90 13.27 2.28
C LEU A 41 2.59 12.96 3.61
N GLN A 42 2.17 11.89 4.27
CA GLN A 42 2.73 11.46 5.54
C GLN A 42 3.65 10.24 5.36
N ILE A 43 4.58 10.05 6.30
CA ILE A 43 5.48 8.89 6.27
C ILE A 43 4.76 7.57 6.58
N ASP A 44 3.67 7.63 7.35
CA ASP A 44 2.81 6.48 7.67
C ASP A 44 1.93 6.04 6.50
N GLU A 45 1.81 6.87 5.45
CA GLU A 45 1.29 6.46 4.14
C GLU A 45 2.31 5.61 3.34
N ASN A 46 3.42 5.22 3.98
CA ASN A 46 4.43 4.26 3.51
C ASN A 46 4.93 4.51 2.06
N PRO A 47 5.38 5.73 1.73
CA PRO A 47 5.84 6.06 0.39
C PRO A 47 7.08 5.23 0.01
N THR A 48 6.93 4.38 -0.99
CA THR A 48 7.96 3.44 -1.45
C THR A 48 8.40 3.77 -2.87
N LEU A 49 9.71 3.79 -3.10
CA LEU A 49 10.30 4.23 -4.36
C LEU A 49 10.65 3.05 -5.26
N PHE A 50 10.28 3.17 -6.53
CA PHE A 50 10.54 2.18 -7.56
C PHE A 50 11.23 2.81 -8.76
N THR A 51 12.19 2.07 -9.31
CA THR A 51 12.98 2.51 -10.46
C THR A 51 12.29 2.22 -11.80
N ASP A 52 11.33 1.28 -11.81
CA ASP A 52 10.57 0.87 -12.98
C ASP A 52 9.06 0.85 -12.69
N GLU A 53 8.28 1.04 -13.75
CA GLU A 53 6.82 1.14 -13.64
C GLU A 53 6.16 -0.21 -13.32
N GLN A 54 6.75 -1.32 -13.76
CA GLN A 54 6.15 -2.65 -13.56
C GLN A 54 6.19 -3.04 -12.09
N GLY A 55 7.32 -2.85 -11.42
CA GLY A 55 7.46 -3.06 -9.98
C GLY A 55 6.52 -2.18 -9.18
N ALA A 56 6.40 -0.90 -9.55
CA ALA A 56 5.46 0.02 -8.90
C ALA A 56 3.99 -0.42 -9.07
N LYS A 57 3.60 -0.84 -10.27
CA LYS A 57 2.25 -1.36 -10.52
C LYS A 57 1.98 -2.61 -9.71
N TYR A 58 2.92 -3.55 -9.69
CA TYR A 58 2.78 -4.79 -8.94
C TYR A 58 2.55 -4.52 -7.44
N GLU A 59 3.37 -3.66 -6.84
CA GLU A 59 3.22 -3.23 -5.45
C GLU A 59 1.87 -2.56 -5.20
N ALA A 60 1.50 -1.58 -6.04
CA ALA A 60 0.25 -0.83 -5.86
C ALA A 60 -0.98 -1.74 -5.96
N TYR A 61 -0.97 -2.73 -6.87
CA TYR A 61 -2.00 -3.76 -6.92
C TYR A 61 -1.99 -4.65 -5.67
N GLY A 62 -0.82 -5.05 -5.18
CA GLY A 62 -0.68 -5.81 -3.94
C GLY A 62 -1.33 -5.10 -2.75
N ARG A 63 -0.95 -3.85 -2.51
CA ARG A 63 -1.50 -3.02 -1.41
C ARG A 63 -3.00 -2.78 -1.55
N MET A 64 -3.48 -2.48 -2.76
CA MET A 64 -4.91 -2.31 -3.02
C MET A 64 -5.70 -3.60 -2.74
N THR A 65 -5.17 -4.74 -3.16
CA THR A 65 -5.79 -6.05 -2.94
C THR A 65 -5.83 -6.39 -1.45
N ALA A 66 -4.74 -6.13 -0.74
CA ALA A 66 -4.63 -6.31 0.71
C ALA A 66 -5.66 -5.49 1.49
N MET A 67 -5.78 -4.19 1.17
CA MET A 67 -6.78 -3.34 1.79
C MET A 67 -8.20 -3.87 1.54
N ARG A 68 -8.53 -4.25 0.30
CA ARG A 68 -9.87 -4.78 -0.05
C ARG A 68 -10.16 -6.10 0.65
N ALA A 69 -9.18 -7.00 0.72
CA ALA A 69 -9.30 -8.26 1.45
C ALA A 69 -9.55 -8.01 2.93
N SER A 70 -8.78 -7.11 3.55
CA SER A 70 -8.94 -6.73 4.96
C SER A 70 -10.32 -6.13 5.24
N GLN A 71 -10.83 -5.26 4.35
CA GLN A 71 -12.19 -4.72 4.47
C GLN A 71 -13.28 -5.79 4.35
N ALA A 72 -13.14 -6.72 3.41
CA ALA A 72 -14.08 -7.83 3.24
C ALA A 72 -14.09 -8.74 4.48
N ILE A 73 -12.92 -9.02 5.04
CA ILE A 73 -12.73 -9.78 6.28
C ILE A 73 -13.39 -9.09 7.48
N LEU A 74 -13.12 -7.80 7.69
CA LEU A 74 -13.74 -7.03 8.77
C LEU A 74 -15.27 -7.00 8.65
N ARG A 75 -15.79 -6.91 7.42
CA ARG A 75 -17.22 -7.00 7.17
C ARG A 75 -17.77 -8.39 7.52
N ALA A 76 -17.12 -9.46 7.08
CA ALA A 76 -17.54 -10.82 7.38
C ALA A 76 -17.50 -11.13 8.89
N GLY A 77 -16.46 -10.67 9.60
CA GLY A 77 -16.36 -10.80 11.06
C GLY A 77 -17.47 -10.05 11.81
N ARG A 78 -17.90 -8.87 11.31
CA ARG A 78 -19.09 -8.18 11.86
C ARG A 78 -20.39 -8.96 11.63
N GLU A 79 -20.52 -9.65 10.50
CA GLU A 79 -21.69 -10.45 10.16
C GLU A 79 -21.71 -11.80 10.90
N ASN A 80 -20.54 -12.32 11.30
CA ASN A 80 -20.39 -13.55 12.09
C ASN A 80 -19.31 -13.39 13.19
N PRO A 81 -19.69 -12.90 14.39
CA PRO A 81 -18.76 -12.53 15.47
C PRO A 81 -17.89 -13.68 15.99
N ASP A 82 -18.33 -14.93 15.78
CA ASP A 82 -17.58 -16.13 16.19
C ASP A 82 -16.43 -16.46 15.20
N THR A 83 -16.41 -15.83 14.02
CA THR A 83 -15.35 -16.02 13.02
C THR A 83 -14.18 -15.10 13.35
N ARG A 84 -13.17 -15.67 14.02
CA ARG A 84 -11.95 -14.97 14.41
C ARG A 84 -10.93 -14.96 13.28
N ILE A 85 -10.53 -13.77 12.83
CA ILE A 85 -9.48 -13.57 11.83
C ILE A 85 -8.44 -12.65 12.45
N ASP A 86 -7.29 -13.21 12.84
CA ASP A 86 -6.22 -12.48 13.53
C ASP A 86 -5.15 -11.94 12.56
N ARG A 87 -5.03 -12.53 11.36
CA ARG A 87 -3.93 -12.27 10.42
C ARG A 87 -4.37 -12.47 8.98
N VAL A 88 -3.88 -11.60 8.09
CA VAL A 88 -4.08 -11.69 6.64
C VAL A 88 -2.73 -11.81 5.96
N GLU A 89 -2.58 -12.85 5.13
CA GLU A 89 -1.41 -13.05 4.29
C GLU A 89 -1.84 -13.15 2.83
N ILE A 90 -1.13 -12.46 1.95
CA ILE A 90 -1.31 -12.57 0.50
C ILE A 90 -0.02 -13.06 -0.10
N TYR A 91 -0.13 -14.09 -0.93
CA TYR A 91 0.98 -14.70 -1.63
C TYR A 91 0.89 -14.39 -3.13
N GLY A 92 2.03 -14.09 -3.74
CA GLY A 92 2.21 -14.00 -5.19
C GLY A 92 2.04 -15.36 -5.87
N GLN A 93 1.98 -15.37 -7.21
CA GLN A 93 1.87 -16.61 -7.98
C GLN A 93 3.05 -17.57 -7.80
N ASP A 94 4.21 -17.04 -7.42
CA ASP A 94 5.44 -17.77 -7.11
C ASP A 94 5.51 -18.26 -5.66
N GLY A 95 4.47 -17.99 -4.85
CA GLY A 95 4.44 -18.32 -3.42
C GLY A 95 5.18 -17.33 -2.53
N THR A 96 5.66 -16.20 -3.06
CA THR A 96 6.28 -15.14 -2.25
C THR A 96 5.22 -14.43 -1.42
N LEU A 97 5.45 -14.24 -0.12
CA LEU A 97 4.60 -13.41 0.72
C LEU A 97 4.71 -11.96 0.25
N VAL A 98 3.63 -11.42 -0.32
CA VAL A 98 3.59 -10.05 -0.86
C VAL A 98 2.94 -9.07 0.11
N PHE A 99 2.22 -9.58 1.11
CA PHE A 99 1.59 -8.75 2.13
C PHE A 99 1.27 -9.57 3.38
N GLU A 100 1.53 -8.99 4.55
CA GLU A 100 1.14 -9.50 5.85
C GLU A 100 0.59 -8.34 6.68
N ALA A 101 -0.57 -8.54 7.29
CA ALA A 101 -1.09 -7.62 8.30
C ALA A 101 -1.77 -8.37 9.43
N ASP A 102 -1.45 -7.96 10.65
CA ASP A 102 -2.20 -8.30 11.85
C ASP A 102 -3.42 -7.38 11.95
N ILE A 103 -4.57 -7.94 12.33
CA ILE A 103 -5.79 -7.15 12.55
C ILE A 103 -5.85 -6.79 14.05
N PRO A 104 -5.68 -5.51 14.43
CA PRO A 104 -5.70 -5.11 15.83
C PRO A 104 -7.08 -5.35 16.47
N ARG A 105 -7.08 -5.70 17.75
CA ARG A 105 -8.30 -5.88 18.53
C ARG A 105 -8.96 -4.52 18.78
N GLU A 106 -10.28 -4.43 18.67
CA GLU A 106 -11.01 -3.35 19.34
C GLU A 106 -10.87 -3.59 20.86
N GLY A 107 -9.98 -2.83 21.52
CA GLY A 107 -9.84 -2.85 22.99
C GLY A 107 -8.43 -2.74 23.58
N ASP A 108 -7.36 -2.65 22.77
CA ASP A 108 -5.98 -2.33 23.24
C ASP A 108 -5.61 -0.86 23.00
#